data_AF-A0AAC9ZD44-F1
#
_entry.id   AF-A0AAC9ZD44-F1
#
_cell.length_a   1.000
_cell.length_b   1.000
_cell.length_c   1.000
_cell.angle_alpha   90.00
_cell.angle_beta   90.00
_cell.angle_gamma   90.00
#
_symmetry.space_group_name_H-M   'P 1'
#
loop_
_entity.id
_entity.type
_entity.pdbx_description
1 polymer ?
#
loop_
_entity_poly.entity_id
_entity_poly.type
_entity_poly.pdbx_seq_one_letter_code
_entity_poly.pdbx_strand_id
1 'polypeptide(L)'
;MIEPANANLPIGKQCKLLSISRSSFYYTPKGETAMNLMLMRQIDEQLLETPFFGVRQMTWHLRNDGHPLPSRALRSNVPRGW
;
A
#
# COMPACT_ATOMS: atom_id res chain seq x y z
N MET A 1 -16.12 20.38 -6.31
CA MET A 1 -16.17 19.04 -6.95
C MET A 1 -15.49 19.15 -8.31
N ILE A 2 -14.73 18.15 -8.77
CA ILE A 2 -14.12 18.17 -10.11
C ILE A 2 -15.09 17.56 -11.11
N GLU A 3 -15.35 18.28 -12.20
CA GLU A 3 -16.27 17.90 -13.27
C GLU A 3 -15.50 17.60 -14.57
N PRO A 4 -15.28 16.31 -14.92
CA PRO A 4 -14.53 15.94 -16.11
C PRO A 4 -15.28 16.26 -17.42
N ALA A 5 -16.60 16.40 -17.38
CA ALA A 5 -17.45 16.71 -18.53
C ALA A 5 -17.50 18.21 -18.90
N ASN A 6 -16.83 19.07 -18.14
CA ASN A 6 -16.82 20.51 -18.40
C ASN A 6 -15.79 20.86 -19.48
N ALA A 7 -16.26 21.19 -20.70
CA ALA A 7 -15.41 21.55 -21.83
C ALA A 7 -14.67 22.90 -21.66
N ASN A 8 -15.19 23.81 -20.84
CA ASN A 8 -14.64 25.16 -20.66
C ASN A 8 -13.51 25.22 -19.62
N LEU A 9 -13.47 24.27 -18.68
CA LEU A 9 -12.49 24.27 -17.60
C LEU A 9 -11.79 22.90 -17.50
N PRO A 10 -10.57 22.75 -18.03
CA PRO A 10 -9.88 21.47 -18.00
C PRO A 10 -9.58 21.03 -16.56
N ILE A 11 -9.61 19.72 -16.32
CA ILE A 11 -9.39 19.07 -15.01
C ILE A 11 -8.16 19.64 -14.28
N GLY A 12 -7.05 19.91 -15.00
CA GLY A 12 -5.85 20.49 -14.41
C GLY A 12 -6.05 21.87 -13.75
N LYS A 13 -6.89 22.74 -14.36
CA LYS A 13 -7.24 24.04 -13.78
C LYS A 13 -8.17 23.87 -12.58
N GLN A 14 -9.10 22.90 -12.63
CA GLN A 14 -9.98 22.57 -11.51
C GLN A 14 -9.20 22.06 -10.30
N CYS A 15 -8.26 21.12 -10.52
CA CYS A 15 -7.34 20.63 -9.50
C CYS A 15 -6.54 21.78 -8.86
N LYS A 16 -6.04 22.72 -9.68
CA LYS A 16 -5.28 23.89 -9.20
C LYS A 16 -6.14 24.84 -8.36
N LEU A 17 -7.38 25.10 -8.76
CA LEU A 17 -8.33 25.93 -7.99
C LEU A 17 -8.71 25.28 -6.65
N LEU A 18 -8.82 23.96 -6.63
CA LEU A 18 -9.13 23.18 -5.44
C LEU A 18 -7.90 22.82 -4.61
N SER A 19 -6.70 23.29 -4.99
CA SER A 19 -5.43 22.98 -4.32
C SER A 19 -5.16 21.49 -4.12
N ILE A 20 -5.60 20.65 -5.07
CA ILE A 20 -5.34 19.20 -5.07
C ILE A 20 -4.45 18.80 -6.24
N SER A 21 -3.62 17.78 -6.03
CA SER A 21 -2.77 17.26 -7.10
C SER A 21 -3.60 16.49 -8.13
N ARG A 22 -3.20 16.60 -9.41
CA ARG A 22 -3.87 15.87 -10.50
C ARG A 22 -3.71 14.36 -10.35
N SER A 23 -2.61 13.91 -9.76
CA SER A 23 -2.35 12.49 -9.45
C SER A 23 -3.34 11.95 -8.43
N SER A 24 -3.67 12.73 -7.39
CA SER A 24 -4.68 12.34 -6.41
C SER A 24 -6.07 12.18 -7.05
N PHE A 25 -6.43 13.07 -7.98
CA PHE A 25 -7.71 12.97 -8.70
C PHE A 25 -7.85 11.69 -9.54
N TYR A 26 -6.78 11.23 -10.19
CA TYR A 26 -6.82 9.99 -10.96
C TYR A 26 -6.53 8.75 -10.13
N TYR A 27 -6.07 8.90 -8.89
CA TYR A 27 -5.78 7.77 -8.02
C TYR A 27 -7.09 7.10 -7.61
N THR A 28 -7.32 5.91 -8.14
CA THR A 28 -8.40 5.05 -7.65
C THR A 28 -7.80 4.18 -6.54
N PRO A 29 -8.31 4.26 -5.30
CA PRO A 29 -7.86 3.37 -4.24
C PRO A 29 -8.21 1.95 -4.67
N LYS A 30 -7.17 1.15 -4.94
CA LYS A 30 -7.34 -0.26 -5.21
C LYS A 30 -7.55 -0.93 -3.86
N GLY A 31 -8.73 -1.49 -3.63
CA GLY A 31 -8.99 -2.24 -2.40
C GLY A 31 -7.96 -3.38 -2.23
N GLU A 32 -7.67 -3.72 -0.98
CA GLU A 32 -6.75 -4.81 -0.68
C GLU A 32 -7.40 -6.16 -1.05
N THR A 33 -6.64 -7.03 -1.72
CA THR A 33 -7.15 -8.35 -2.06
C THR A 33 -7.26 -9.22 -0.80
N ALA A 34 -8.17 -10.20 -0.80
CA ALA A 34 -8.31 -11.13 0.34
C ALA A 34 -6.97 -11.84 0.66
N MET A 35 -6.18 -12.14 -0.37
CA MET A 35 -4.84 -12.69 -0.22
C MET A 35 -3.90 -11.71 0.50
N ASN A 36 -3.93 -10.42 0.16
CA ASN A 36 -3.08 -9.43 0.84
C ASN A 36 -3.52 -9.18 2.29
N LEU A 37 -4.82 -9.26 2.58
CA LEU A 37 -5.33 -9.16 3.95
C LEU A 37 -4.94 -10.34 4.82
N MET A 38 -5.07 -11.58 4.31
CA MET A 38 -4.61 -12.78 5.03
C MET A 38 -3.12 -12.69 5.37
N LEU A 39 -2.37 -12.19 4.40
CA LEU A 39 -0.94 -12.03 4.54
C LEU A 39 -0.53 -10.94 5.53
N MET A 40 -1.22 -9.79 5.54
CA MET A 40 -1.01 -8.77 6.57
C MET A 40 -1.21 -9.37 7.98
N ARG A 41 -2.22 -10.23 8.17
CA ARG A 41 -2.44 -10.93 9.44
C ARG A 41 -1.28 -11.86 9.81
N GLN A 42 -0.77 -12.63 8.85
CA GLN A 42 0.40 -13.49 9.11
C GLN A 42 1.66 -12.70 9.45
N ILE A 43 1.86 -11.53 8.83
CA ILE A 43 2.97 -10.63 9.18
C ILE A 43 2.78 -10.11 10.61
N ASP A 44 1.57 -9.71 10.98
CA ASP A 44 1.27 -9.21 12.33
C ASP A 44 1.50 -10.30 13.39
N GLU A 45 1.02 -11.53 13.15
CA GLU A 45 1.27 -12.70 14.01
C GLU A 45 2.77 -12.96 14.15
N GLN A 46 3.49 -12.98 13.02
CA GLN A 46 4.93 -13.23 13.05
C GLN A 46 5.69 -12.10 13.73
N LEU A 47 5.25 -10.84 13.66
CA LEU A 47 5.87 -9.73 14.40
C LEU A 47 5.64 -9.83 15.92
N LEU A 48 4.49 -10.37 16.35
CA LEU A 48 4.18 -10.59 17.76
C LEU A 48 5.04 -11.70 18.37
N GLU A 49 5.23 -12.81 17.65
CA GLU A 49 6.13 -13.89 18.07
C GLU A 49 7.61 -13.48 17.96
N THR A 50 7.86 -12.77 16.86
CA THR A 50 9.08 -12.27 16.23
C THR A 50 9.70 -10.91 16.45
N PRO A 51 9.63 -10.23 17.60
CA PRO A 51 9.86 -8.79 17.69
C PRO A 51 11.36 -8.45 17.66
N PHE A 52 12.11 -9.06 16.74
CA PHE A 52 13.50 -8.81 16.40
C PHE A 52 13.80 -9.21 14.95
N PHE A 53 12.81 -9.75 14.22
CA PHE A 53 12.96 -10.12 12.82
C PHE A 53 12.95 -8.89 11.91
N GLY A 54 14.09 -8.63 11.28
CA GLY A 54 14.18 -7.65 10.21
C GLY A 54 13.50 -8.14 8.92
N VAL A 55 13.33 -7.23 7.95
CA VAL A 55 12.62 -7.50 6.68
C VAL A 55 13.14 -8.76 5.96
N ARG A 56 14.45 -9.02 6.00
CA ARG A 56 15.05 -10.21 5.35
C ARG A 56 14.65 -11.51 6.02
N GLN A 57 14.62 -11.55 7.36
CA GLN A 57 14.23 -12.74 8.13
C GLN A 57 12.74 -13.01 7.95
N MET A 58 11.91 -11.97 8.00
CA MET A 58 10.48 -12.06 7.74
C MET A 58 10.18 -12.58 6.33
N THR A 59 10.92 -12.12 5.31
CA THR A 59 10.77 -12.61 3.92
C THR A 59 11.09 -14.10 3.81
N TRP A 60 12.15 -14.56 4.49
CA TRP A 60 12.54 -15.96 4.46
C TRP A 60 11.51 -16.85 5.16
N HIS A 61 11.03 -16.43 6.33
CA HIS A 61 10.03 -17.15 7.11
C HIS A 61 8.72 -17.33 6.34
N LEU A 62 8.14 -16.24 5.83
CA LEU A 62 6.89 -16.30 5.06
C LEU A 62 7.05 -17.10 3.76
N ARG A 63 8.23 -17.06 3.14
CA ARG A 63 8.52 -17.90 1.97
C ARG A 63 8.58 -19.39 2.34
N ASN A 64 9.11 -19.72 3.51
CA ASN A 64 9.13 -21.08 4.02
C ASN A 64 7.72 -21.60 4.36
N ASP A 65 6.84 -20.72 4.84
CA ASP A 65 5.44 -21.04 5.14
C ASP A 65 4.54 -21.11 3.88
N GLY A 66 5.11 -20.98 2.68
CA GLY A 66 4.37 -21.08 1.42
C GLY A 66 3.72 -19.78 0.96
N HIS A 67 4.05 -18.64 1.59
CA HIS A 67 3.51 -17.32 1.28
C HIS A 67 4.61 -16.39 0.72
N PRO A 68 5.03 -16.57 -0.55
CA PRO A 68 6.06 -15.74 -1.15
C PRO A 68 5.56 -14.31 -1.35
N LEU A 69 6.15 -13.36 -0.62
CA LEU A 69 5.87 -11.95 -0.77
C LEU A 69 6.98 -11.15 -1.42
N PRO A 70 6.62 -10.11 -2.19
CA PRO A 70 7.59 -9.11 -2.59
C PRO A 70 8.06 -8.34 -1.35
N SER A 71 9.38 -8.20 -1.20
CA SER A 71 10.01 -7.45 -0.10
C SER A 71 9.50 -6.01 0.03
N ARG A 72 8.95 -5.42 -1.04
CA ARG A 72 8.27 -4.12 -1.03
C ARG A 72 7.02 -4.11 -0.15
N ALA A 73 6.21 -5.17 -0.17
CA ALA A 73 5.01 -5.29 0.66
C ALA A 73 5.40 -5.43 2.13
N LEU A 74 6.45 -6.20 2.44
CA LEU A 74 6.97 -6.33 3.80
C LEU A 74 7.50 -5.01 4.35
N ARG A 75 8.22 -4.23 3.55
CA ARG A 75 8.70 -2.90 3.96
C ARG A 75 7.57 -1.90 4.23
N SER A 76 6.40 -2.10 3.65
CA SER A 76 5.24 -1.25 3.90
C SER A 76 4.57 -1.57 5.24
N ASN A 77 4.62 -2.84 5.67
CA ASN A 77 3.93 -3.32 6.87
C ASN A 77 4.86 -3.43 8.09
N VAL A 78 6.17 -3.65 7.89
CA VAL A 78 7.17 -3.65 8.95
C VAL A 78 7.66 -2.21 9.20
N PRO A 79 7.65 -1.71 10.45
CA PRO A 79 8.14 -0.37 10.77
C PRO A 79 9.59 -0.18 10.34
N ARG A 80 9.94 1.00 9.79
CA ARG A 80 11.33 1.31 9.44
C ARG A 80 12.14 1.46 10.72
N GLY A 81 13.02 0.50 10.98
CA GLY A 81 13.81 0.42 12.22
C GLY A 81 14.17 -1.01 12.63
N TRP A 82 13.56 -2.00 11.97
CA TRP A 82 13.79 -3.44 12.13
C TRP A 82 14.60 -4.05 10.97
#